data_AF-Q5KZ70-F1
#
_entry.id   AF-Q5KZ70-F1
#
_cell.length_a   1.000
_cell.length_b   1.000
_cell.length_c   1.000
_cell.angle_alpha   90.00
_cell.angle_beta   90.00
_cell.angle_gamma   90.00
#
_symmetry.space_group_name_H-M   'P 1'
#
loop_
_entity.id
_entity.type
_entity.pdbx_description
1 polymer ?
#
loop_
_entity_poly.entity_id
_entity_poly.type
_entity_poly.pdbx_seq_one_letter_code
_entity_poly.pdbx_strand_id
1 'polypeptide(L)' 'MKQYVFSFYTVQGKTIVWEEAIPASGMMEAFSKAQRLLVKHKQEKGVPVRVRYKGVRYRQTDIA' A
#
# COMPACT_ATOMS: atom_id res chain seq x y z
N MET A 1 -8.31 -8.66 -12.51
CA MET A 1 -6.97 -8.05 -12.31
C MET A 1 -6.61 -8.04 -10.83
N LYS A 2 -5.40 -8.50 -10.44
CA LYS A 2 -4.95 -8.58 -9.04
C LYS A 2 -4.54 -7.20 -8.52
N GLN A 3 -4.96 -6.86 -7.31
CA GLN A 3 -4.51 -5.68 -6.58
C GLN A 3 -3.80 -6.13 -5.30
N TYR A 4 -2.60 -5.64 -5.07
CA TYR A 4 -1.84 -5.94 -3.86
C TYR A 4 -2.12 -4.88 -2.81
N VAL A 5 -2.60 -5.31 -1.65
CA VAL A 5 -3.01 -4.44 -0.56
C VAL A 5 -1.84 -4.21 0.37
N PHE A 6 -1.49 -2.95 0.56
CA PHE A 6 -0.49 -2.51 1.52
C PHE A 6 -1.13 -1.58 2.55
N SER A 7 -0.79 -1.78 3.82
CA SER A 7 -1.17 -0.90 4.92
C SER A 7 0.00 0.03 5.23
N PHE A 8 -0.27 1.32 5.25
CA PHE A 8 0.66 2.37 5.64
C PHE A 8 0.27 2.91 7.02
N TYR A 9 1.27 3.22 7.84
CA TYR A 9 1.02 3.77 9.17
C TYR A 9 2.09 4.75 9.62
N THR A 10 1.68 5.79 10.35
CA THR A 10 2.59 6.74 11.01
C THR A 10 3.07 6.21 12.35
N VAL A 11 4.34 6.46 12.69
CA VAL A 11 4.96 5.94 13.93
C VAL A 11 4.97 6.97 15.06
N GLN A 12 4.80 8.27 14.76
CA GLN A 12 4.88 9.35 15.75
C GLN A 12 3.50 9.98 16.02
N GLY A 13 3.21 10.20 17.31
CA GLY A 13 1.95 10.81 17.77
C GLY A 13 0.76 9.86 17.61
N LYS A 14 -0.34 10.36 17.04
CA LYS A 14 -1.53 9.56 16.73
C LYS A 14 -1.24 8.66 15.53
N THR A 15 -1.27 7.35 15.74
CA THR A 15 -1.11 6.36 14.66
C THR A 15 -2.27 6.50 13.67
N ILE A 16 -1.96 7.00 12.47
CA ILE A 16 -2.89 7.02 11.34
C ILE A 16 -2.57 5.81 10.49
N VAL A 17 -3.54 4.93 10.28
CA VAL A 17 -3.43 3.75 9.41
C VAL A 17 -4.31 3.95 8.20
N TRP A 18 -3.79 3.66 7.02
CA TRP A 18 -4.58 3.64 5.77
C TRP A 18 -4.11 2.50 4.87
N GLU A 19 -4.94 2.16 3.89
CA GLU A 19 -4.69 1.04 2.97
C GLU A 19 -4.68 1.53 1.53
N GLU A 20 -3.75 0.97 0.77
CA GLU A 20 -3.59 1.22 -0.67
C GLU A 20 -3.70 -0.11 -1.42
N ALA A 21 -4.58 -0.15 -2.42
CA ALA A 21 -4.76 -1.30 -3.30
C ALA A 21 -4.02 -1.04 -4.62
N ILE A 22 -2.81 -1.60 -4.73
CA ILE A 22 -1.90 -1.33 -5.85
C ILE A 22 -2.13 -2.34 -6.97
N PRO A 23 -2.60 -1.93 -8.16
CA PRO A 23 -2.66 -2.81 -9.32
C PRO A 23 -1.24 -3.10 -9.81
N ALA A 24 -0.90 -4.37 -9.93
CA ALA A 24 0.39 -4.84 -10.41
C ALA A 24 0.25 -6.24 -11.03
N SER A 25 1.13 -6.54 -11.98
CA SER A 25 1.24 -7.87 -12.61
C SER A 25 1.77 -8.93 -11.63
N GLY A 26 2.61 -8.51 -10.67
CA GLY A 26 3.24 -9.40 -9.69
C GLY A 26 3.69 -8.68 -8.42
N MET A 27 4.10 -9.47 -7.42
CA MET A 27 4.50 -8.97 -6.09
C MET A 27 5.68 -8.00 -6.13
N MET A 28 6.67 -8.26 -7.00
CA MET A 28 7.86 -7.40 -7.14
C MET A 28 7.51 -6.00 -7.67
N GLU A 29 6.65 -5.94 -8.68
CA GLU A 29 6.15 -4.68 -9.22
C GLU A 29 5.31 -3.94 -8.15
N ALA A 30 4.45 -4.67 -7.45
CA ALA A 30 3.63 -4.14 -6.37
C ALA A 30 4.49 -3.52 -5.25
N PHE A 31 5.55 -4.22 -4.84
CA PHE A 31 6.47 -3.76 -3.81
C PHE A 31 7.24 -2.51 -4.25
N SER A 32 7.75 -2.49 -5.49
CA SER A 32 8.41 -1.31 -6.07
C SER A 32 7.49 -0.08 -6.07
N LYS A 33 6.20 -0.25 -6.42
CA LYS A 33 5.19 0.81 -6.36
C LYS A 33 4.91 1.25 -4.92
N ALA A 34 4.78 0.30 -3.99
CA ALA A 34 4.57 0.60 -2.58
C ALA A 34 5.74 1.38 -1.96
N GLN A 35 6.98 1.08 -2.34
CA GLN A 35 8.16 1.83 -1.90
C GLN A 35 8.16 3.28 -2.42
N ARG A 36 7.76 3.52 -3.67
CA ARG A 36 7.62 4.88 -4.20
C ARG A 36 6.54 5.67 -3.44
N LEU A 37 5.40 5.03 -3.15
CA LEU A 37 4.34 5.62 -2.31
C LEU A 37 4.84 5.90 -0.89
N LEU A 38 5.64 5.01 -0.30
CA LEU A 38 6.24 5.21 1.01
C LEU A 38 7.11 6.49 1.06
N VAL A 39 7.96 6.68 0.05
CA VAL A 39 8.80 7.90 -0.05
C VAL A 39 7.94 9.14 -0.17
N LYS A 40 6.93 9.12 -1.06
CA LYS A 40 5.97 10.21 -1.23
C LYS A 40 5.26 10.55 0.08
N HIS A 41 4.71 9.56 0.77
CA HIS A 41 4.00 9.77 2.03
C HIS A 41 4.90 10.28 3.16
N LYS A 42 6.17 9.86 3.21
CA LYS A 42 7.14 10.42 4.17
C LYS A 42 7.38 11.91 3.92
N GLN A 43 7.49 12.32 2.65
CA GLN A 43 7.66 13.71 2.26
C GLN A 43 6.40 14.55 2.57
N GLU A 44 5.22 14.05 2.22
CA GLU A 44 3.95 14.76 2.43
C GLU A 44 3.60 14.93 3.91
N LYS A 45 3.83 13.91 4.73
CA LYS A 45 3.42 13.92 6.14
C LYS A 45 4.47 14.50 7.08
N GLY A 46 5.72 14.65 6.64
CA GLY A 46 6.83 15.14 7.46
C GLY A 46 7.16 14.26 8.68
N VAL A 47 6.61 13.04 8.76
CA VAL A 47 6.79 12.10 9.87
C VAL A 47 7.16 10.71 9.36
N PRO A 48 7.77 9.85 10.21
CA PRO A 48 8.08 8.48 9.82
C PRO A 48 6.82 7.69 9.47
N VAL A 49 6.74 7.26 8.21
CA VAL A 49 5.74 6.32 7.69
C VAL A 49 6.39 4.94 7.50
N ARG A 50 5.64 3.88 7.80
CA ARG A 50 5.97 2.49 7.53
C ARG A 50 4.92 1.87 6.63
N VAL A 51 5.28 0.78 5.96
CA VAL A 51 4.39 0.01 5.07
C VAL A 51 4.45 -1.47 5.44
N ARG A 52 3.31 -2.15 5.37
CA ARG A 52 3.17 -3.60 5.58
C ARG A 52 2.30 -4.18 4.48
N TYR A 53 2.72 -5.32 3.92
CA TYR A 53 1.87 -6.07 3.01
C TYR A 53 0.71 -6.76 3.77
N LYS A 54 -0.52 -6.63 3.25
CA LYS A 54 -1.73 -7.18 3.85
C LYS A 54 -2.31 -8.36 3.08
N GLY A 55 -2.20 -8.37 1.74
CA GLY A 55 -2.72 -9.46 0.92
C GLY A 55 -2.99 -9.06 -0.53
N VAL A 56 -3.72 -9.92 -1.25
CA VAL A 56 -4.18 -9.64 -2.62
C VAL A 56 -5.70 -9.53 -2.63
N ARG A 57 -6.21 -8.48 -3.27
CA ARG A 57 -7.62 -8.32 -3.63
C ARG A 57 -7.80 -8.64 -5.11
N TYR A 58 -8.80 -9.46 -5.42
CA TYR A 58 -9.24 -9.71 -6.78
C TYR A 58 -10.43 -8.80 -7.03
N ARG A 59 -10.44 -8.06 -8.14
CA ARG A 59 -11.67 -7.39 -8.58
C ARG A 59 -12.69 -8.49 -8.89
N GLN A 60 -13.88 -8.42 -8.29
CA GLN A 60 -15.05 -9.22 -8.65
C GLN A 60 -15.45 -8.85 -10.08
N THR A 61 -14.83 -9.50 -11.05
CA THR A 61 -15.35 -9.59 -12.43
C THR A 61 -15.64 -11.05 -12.82
N ASP A 62 -15.52 -11.98 -11.87
CA ASP A 62 -15.68 -13.42 -12.10
C ASP A 62 -16.63 -14.06 -11.06
N ILE A 63 -17.74 -13.39 -10.75
CA ILE A 63 -18.92 -14.07 -10.21
C ILE A 63 -20.12 -13.54 -11.03
N ALA A 64 -20.38 -14.22 -12.14
CA ALA A 64 -21.62 -14.18 -12.89
C ALA A 64 -22.09 -15.63 -13.05
#